data_AF-A0A818SQL4-F1
#
_entry.id   AF-A0A818SQL4-F1
#
_cell.length_a   1.000
_cell.length_b   1.000
_cell.length_c   1.000
_cell.angle_alpha   90.00
_cell.angle_beta   90.00
_cell.angle_gamma   90.00
#
_symmetry.space_group_name_H-M   'P 1'
#
loop_
_entity.id
_entity.type
_entity.pdbx_description
1 polymer ?
#
loop_
_entity_poly.entity_id
_entity_poly.type
_entity_poly.pdbx_seq_one_letter_code
_entity_poly.pdbx_strand_id
1 'polypeptide(L)'
;MSVTGIELRNPDGFEVCCLGTQCTNDNIWIAAPTSLKTPLSITLAVPASCVSQQIYGIRYLWRETPCQFKQAAVYSASDANLPTPPYITIF
;
A
#
# COMPACT_ATOMS: atom_id res chain seq x y z
N MET A 1 -3.47 -18.42 -12.40
CA MET A 1 -4.71 -18.27 -11.61
C MET A 1 -5.03 -16.79 -11.61
N SER A 2 -6.21 -16.38 -12.05
CA SER A 2 -6.62 -14.97 -12.03
C SER A 2 -7.09 -14.63 -10.62
N VAL A 3 -6.66 -13.50 -10.06
CA VAL A 3 -7.16 -12.99 -8.77
C VAL A 3 -8.60 -12.52 -8.99
N THR A 4 -9.57 -13.18 -8.37
CA THR A 4 -11.00 -12.81 -8.48
C THR A 4 -11.44 -11.82 -7.41
N GLY A 5 -10.57 -11.54 -6.43
CA GLY A 5 -10.81 -10.55 -5.40
C GLY A 5 -9.60 -10.36 -4.49
N ILE A 6 -9.56 -9.25 -3.76
CA ILE A 6 -8.57 -8.95 -2.72
C ILE A 6 -9.22 -8.92 -1.34
N GLU A 7 -8.45 -9.30 -0.33
CA GLU A 7 -8.77 -9.19 1.09
C GLU A 7 -7.81 -8.18 1.72
N LEU A 8 -8.34 -7.12 2.35
CA LEU A 8 -7.54 -6.13 3.06
C LEU A 8 -7.48 -6.55 4.54
N ARG A 9 -6.30 -6.89 5.04
CA ARG A 9 -6.09 -7.32 6.44
C ARG A 9 -5.53 -6.22 7.33
N ASN A 10 -4.78 -5.29 6.75
CA ASN A 10 -4.25 -4.15 7.46
C ASN A 10 -4.51 -2.88 6.64
N PRO A 11 -5.43 -1.99 7.06
CA PRO A 11 -5.72 -0.75 6.34
C PRO A 11 -4.55 0.25 6.39
N ASP A 12 -3.65 0.13 7.37
CA ASP A 12 -2.49 1.01 7.62
C ASP A 12 -1.19 0.44 7.06
N GLY A 13 -1.31 -0.35 5.98
CA GLY A 13 -0.21 -1.10 5.40
C GLY A 13 0.55 -0.40 4.28
N PHE A 14 0.34 0.89 4.05
CA PHE A 14 0.90 1.63 2.92
C PHE A 14 1.52 2.96 3.34
N GLU A 15 2.55 3.35 2.58
CA GLU A 15 3.16 4.66 2.64
C GLU A 15 3.25 5.27 1.25
N VAL A 16 3.20 6.60 1.20
CA VAL A 16 3.43 7.37 -0.01
C VAL A 16 4.59 8.34 0.21
N CYS A 17 5.24 8.69 -0.89
CA CYS A 17 6.25 9.73 -0.90
C CYS A 17 5.98 10.75 -2.01
N CYS A 18 6.06 12.03 -1.64
CA CYS A 18 5.80 13.17 -2.52
C CYS A 18 6.99 14.15 -2.63
N LEU A 19 8.13 13.86 -2.01
CA LEU A 19 9.31 14.74 -2.00
C LEU A 19 10.32 14.45 -3.14
N GLY A 20 9.84 13.94 -4.27
CA GLY A 20 10.67 13.79 -5.46
C GLY A 20 11.81 12.78 -5.31
N THR A 21 13.02 13.22 -5.66
CA THR A 21 14.23 12.40 -5.62
C THR A 21 14.63 11.97 -4.20
N GLN A 22 14.04 12.59 -3.17
CA GLN A 22 14.31 12.24 -1.78
C GLN A 22 13.59 10.95 -1.33
N CYS A 23 12.68 10.40 -2.14
CA CYS A 23 11.92 9.18 -1.84
C CYS A 23 12.76 7.90 -1.70
N THR A 24 14.07 8.01 -1.73
CA THR A 24 15.04 6.97 -1.34
C THR A 24 15.28 6.92 0.18
N ASN A 25 14.96 7.98 0.93
CA ASN A 25 15.13 8.04 2.38
C ASN A 25 13.88 7.51 3.09
N ASP A 26 14.01 6.45 3.87
CA ASP A 26 12.88 5.81 4.56
C ASP A 26 12.15 6.75 5.53
N ASN A 27 12.83 7.74 6.10
CA ASN A 27 12.25 8.65 7.11
C ASN A 27 11.25 9.66 6.53
N ILE A 28 11.19 9.81 5.20
CA ILE A 28 10.33 10.80 4.56
C ILE A 28 9.05 10.21 3.97
N TRP A 29 8.89 8.89 4.07
CA TRP A 29 7.68 8.20 3.67
C TRP A 29 6.59 8.44 4.71
N ILE A 30 5.37 8.68 4.22
CA ILE A 30 4.25 9.11 5.05
C ILE A 30 3.16 8.05 4.96
N ALA A 31 2.64 7.64 6.12
CA ALA A 31 1.56 6.67 6.18
C ALA A 31 0.35 7.12 5.36
N ALA A 32 -0.17 6.22 4.53
CA ALA A 32 -1.31 6.44 3.67
C ALA A 32 -2.36 5.37 3.95
N PRO A 33 -3.30 5.62 4.87
CA PRO A 33 -4.30 4.63 5.23
C PRO A 33 -5.25 4.37 4.07
N THR A 34 -5.78 3.15 4.02
CA THR A 34 -6.76 2.77 3.00
C THR A 34 -8.12 3.39 3.31
N SER A 35 -8.68 4.16 2.38
CA SER A 35 -9.99 4.83 2.53
C SER A 35 -11.14 4.01 1.94
N LEU A 36 -10.89 3.30 0.84
CA LEU A 36 -11.88 2.48 0.16
C LEU A 36 -11.24 1.18 -0.34
N LYS A 37 -12.03 0.11 -0.34
CA LYS A 37 -11.64 -1.18 -0.91
C LYS A 37 -12.72 -1.63 -1.90
N THR A 38 -12.31 -1.96 -3.12
CA THR A 38 -13.13 -2.64 -4.11
C THR A 38 -12.69 -4.11 -4.21
N PRO A 39 -13.33 -4.95 -5.06
CA PRO A 39 -12.88 -6.33 -5.25
C PRO A 39 -11.44 -6.45 -5.74
N LEU A 40 -10.89 -5.49 -6.50
CA LEU A 40 -9.56 -5.62 -7.11
C LEU A 40 -8.64 -4.42 -6.87
N SER A 41 -9.14 -3.37 -6.23
CA SER A 41 -8.36 -2.16 -5.95
C SER A 41 -8.60 -1.66 -4.54
N ILE A 42 -7.63 -0.89 -4.05
CA ILE A 42 -7.77 -0.08 -2.84
C ILE A 42 -7.53 1.38 -3.21
N THR A 43 -8.17 2.27 -2.48
CA THR A 43 -7.93 3.70 -2.55
C THR A 43 -7.20 4.10 -1.30
N LEU A 44 -6.05 4.77 -1.47
CA LEU A 44 -5.28 5.31 -0.36
C LEU A 44 -5.70 6.76 -0.11
N ALA A 45 -5.85 7.13 1.15
CA ALA A 45 -6.00 8.52 1.54
C ALA A 45 -4.62 9.20 1.45
N VAL A 46 -4.49 10.16 0.55
CA VAL A 46 -3.26 10.95 0.42
C VAL A 46 -3.15 11.88 1.64
N PRO A 47 -2.03 11.84 2.39
CA PRO A 47 -1.84 12.70 3.54
C PRO A 47 -1.81 14.18 3.13
N ALA A 48 -2.29 15.06 4.01
CA ALA A 48 -2.39 16.50 3.74
C ALA A 48 -1.06 17.13 3.30
N SER A 49 0.06 16.63 3.80
CA SER A 49 1.41 17.05 3.42
C SER A 49 1.77 16.78 1.95
N CYS A 50 1.08 15.83 1.30
CA CYS A 50 1.26 15.49 -0.11
C CYS A 50 0.12 16.00 -1.01
N VAL A 51 -0.87 16.73 -0.47
CA VAL A 51 -1.93 17.32 -1.28
C VAL A 51 -1.34 18.38 -2.21
N SER A 52 -1.78 18.38 -3.47
CA SER A 52 -1.25 19.24 -4.54
C SER A 52 0.22 18.99 -4.90
N GLN A 53 0.82 17.91 -4.40
CA GLN A 53 2.14 17.45 -4.80
C GLN A 53 2.03 16.22 -5.69
N GLN A 54 3.02 16.01 -6.55
CA GLN A 54 3.11 14.78 -7.31
C GLN A 54 3.49 13.62 -6.38
N ILE A 55 2.75 12.51 -6.46
CA ILE A 55 3.14 11.28 -5.78
C ILE A 55 4.25 10.62 -6.61
N TYR A 56 5.42 10.50 -6.00
CA TYR A 56 6.61 9.91 -6.63
C TYR A 56 6.75 8.42 -6.32
N GLY A 57 6.21 7.98 -5.20
CA GLY A 57 6.31 6.58 -4.77
C GLY A 57 5.14 6.16 -3.91
N ILE A 58 4.77 4.89 -4.04
CA ILE A 58 3.85 4.16 -3.19
C ILE A 58 4.55 2.88 -2.80
N ARG A 59 4.53 2.51 -1.52
CA ARG A 59 5.10 1.24 -1.04
C ARG A 59 4.25 0.60 0.04
N TYR A 60 4.40 -0.70 0.20
CA TYR A 60 3.93 -1.39 1.39
C TYR A 60 4.74 -0.97 2.61
N LEU A 61 4.07 -0.83 3.75
CA LEU A 61 4.66 -0.69 5.08
C LEU A 61 5.27 -2.03 5.56
N TRP A 62 6.01 -2.71 4.70
CA TRP A 62 6.76 -3.91 5.07
C TRP A 62 7.96 -3.47 5.90
N ARG A 63 7.88 -3.66 7.23
CA ARG A 63 9.07 -3.55 8.09
C ARG A 63 9.72 -4.91 8.21
N GLU A 64 11.01 -4.96 7.92
CA GLU A 64 11.82 -6.17 8.13
C GLU A 64 11.86 -6.56 9.62
N THR A 65 11.74 -5.60 10.54
CA THR A 65 11.66 -5.87 11.99
C THR A 65 10.86 -4.81 12.78
N PRO A 66 10.04 -5.22 13.77
CA PRO A 66 9.59 -6.59 14.02
C PRO A 66 8.63 -7.06 12.91
N CYS A 67 9.05 -8.07 12.15
CA CYS A 67 8.23 -8.64 11.08
C CYS A 67 7.21 -9.59 11.71
N GLN A 68 5.94 -9.19 11.75
CA GLN A 68 4.89 -10.13 12.07
C GLN A 68 4.67 -11.02 10.83
N PHE A 69 5.10 -12.27 10.95
CA PHE A 69 4.98 -13.30 9.91
C PHE A 69 3.56 -13.30 9.32
N LYS A 70 3.44 -13.20 7.98
CA LYS A 70 2.16 -13.20 7.23
C LYS A 70 1.22 -12.02 7.54
N GLN A 71 1.73 -10.81 7.76
CA GLN A 71 0.90 -9.59 7.93
C GLN A 71 1.01 -8.61 6.76
N ALA A 72 1.05 -9.12 5.52
CA ALA A 72 0.88 -8.27 4.35
C ALA A 72 -0.49 -7.57 4.41
N ALA A 73 -0.57 -6.34 3.89
CA ALA A 73 -1.81 -5.57 3.96
C ALA A 73 -2.91 -6.16 3.07
N VAL A 74 -2.53 -6.77 1.93
CA VAL A 74 -3.47 -7.28 0.92
C VAL A 74 -3.17 -8.75 0.61
N TYR A 75 -4.23 -9.56 0.61
CA TYR A 75 -4.22 -10.98 0.29
C TYR A 75 -5.15 -11.28 -0.88
N SER A 76 -4.95 -12.42 -1.52
CA SER A 76 -5.92 -12.94 -2.49
C SER A 76 -7.19 -13.40 -1.76
N ALA A 77 -8.36 -13.01 -2.26
CA ALA A 77 -9.63 -13.54 -1.77
C ALA A 77 -9.87 -14.99 -2.22
N SER A 78 -9.24 -15.44 -3.31
CA SER A 78 -9.37 -16.81 -3.82
C SER A 78 -8.37 -17.78 -3.16
N ASP A 79 -7.26 -17.25 -2.63
CA ASP A 79 -6.29 -18.00 -1.83
C ASP A 79 -5.85 -17.14 -0.64
N ALA A 80 -6.58 -17.28 0.47
CA ALA A 80 -6.42 -16.46 1.67
C ALA A 80 -5.02 -16.56 2.32
N ASN A 81 -4.19 -17.54 1.94
CA ASN A 81 -2.84 -17.67 2.51
C ASN A 81 -1.76 -17.01 1.66
N LEU A 82 -2.09 -16.56 0.45
CA LEU A 82 -1.13 -15.96 -0.45
C LEU A 82 -1.25 -14.42 -0.45
N PRO A 83 -0.19 -13.70 -0.04
CA PRO A 83 -0.17 -12.26 -0.21
C PRO A 83 -0.26 -11.95 -1.70
N THR A 84 -1.09 -10.97 -2.07
CA THR A 84 -1.18 -10.55 -3.47
C THR A 84 -0.19 -9.40 -3.71
N PRO A 85 0.62 -9.44 -4.79
CA PRO A 85 1.44 -8.31 -5.16
C PRO A 85 0.56 -7.10 -5.49
N PRO A 86 1.05 -5.86 -5.32
CA PRO A 86 0.30 -4.68 -5.68
C PRO A 86 0.32 -4.56 -7.21
N TYR A 87 -0.85 -4.61 -7.84
CA TYR A 87 -0.99 -4.17 -9.23
C TYR A 87 -1.34 -2.68 -9.19
N ILE A 88 -0.32 -1.83 -9.25
CA ILE A 88 -0.49 -0.38 -9.16
C ILE A 88 -0.93 0.14 -10.53
N THR A 89 -2.09 0.79 -10.58
CA THR A 89 -2.51 1.62 -11.73
C THR A 89 -2.46 3.07 -11.31
N ILE A 90 -1.62 3.87 -11.97
CA ILE A 90 -1.50 5.33 -11.74
C ILE A 90 -2.22 5.99 -12.92
N PHE A 91 -3.23 6.82 -12.65
CA PHE A 91 -3.97 7.60 -13.65
C PHE A 91 -3.55 9.06 -13.61
#